data_AF-A0A7J5XL33-F1
#
_entry.id   AF-A0A7J5XL33-F1
#
_cell.length_a   1.000
_cell.length_b   1.000
_cell.length_c   1.000
_cell.angle_alpha   90.00
_cell.angle_beta   90.00
_cell.angle_gamma   90.00
#
_symmetry.space_group_name_H-M   'P 1'
#
loop_
_entity.id
_entity.type
_entity.pdbx_description
1 polymer ?
#
loop_
_entity_poly.entity_id
_entity_poly.type
_entity_poly.pdbx_seq_one_letter_code
_entity_poly.pdbx_strand_id
1 'polypeptide(L)'
;MLGTNLSVPCIAKLLGVSSSTIFRRMTCPLLDTEWDGRLLSIGLRVQWTRMAASMHRVDSIGILSRLASLCCVVRRTYSVRGPLSLVHVDTNHKLIRYNIVLFGGVDGYSRKVMYLSASTNNRASTAYGFFLEAKTKTWSAFKVNSQKKAHSLEN
;
A
#
# COMPACT_ATOMS: atom_id res chain seq x y z
N MET A 1 -8.56 -26.02 27.96
CA MET A 1 -8.84 -26.47 26.58
C MET A 1 -10.10 -25.77 26.06
N LEU A 2 -9.99 -24.57 25.49
CA LEU A 2 -11.06 -23.96 24.71
C LEU A 2 -10.59 -23.96 23.25
N GLY A 3 -10.71 -25.13 22.60
CA GLY A 3 -10.44 -25.29 21.18
C GLY A 3 -11.56 -24.64 20.39
N THR A 4 -11.46 -23.34 20.14
CA THR A 4 -12.38 -22.63 19.25
C THR A 4 -12.04 -22.99 17.81
N ASN A 5 -12.54 -24.13 17.33
CA ASN A 5 -12.66 -24.44 15.90
C ASN A 5 -13.75 -23.55 15.29
N LEU A 6 -13.51 -22.24 15.25
CA LEU A 6 -14.40 -21.31 14.56
C LEU A 6 -14.28 -21.56 13.06
N SER A 7 -15.38 -21.92 12.42
CA SER A 7 -15.42 -22.12 10.97
C SER A 7 -15.10 -20.81 10.25
N VAL A 8 -14.47 -20.90 9.07
CA VAL A 8 -14.16 -19.73 8.21
C VAL A 8 -15.37 -18.80 7.99
N PRO A 9 -16.60 -19.31 7.78
CA PRO A 9 -17.80 -18.47 7.71
C PRO A 9 -18.13 -17.74 9.01
N CYS A 10 -17.85 -18.35 10.17
CA CYS A 10 -18.06 -17.72 11.47
C CYS A 10 -17.10 -16.56 11.68
N ILE A 11 -15.82 -16.73 11.33
CA ILE A 11 -14.81 -15.67 11.39
C ILE A 11 -15.14 -14.53 10.42
N ALA A 12 -15.64 -14.85 9.22
CA ALA A 12 -16.07 -13.87 8.21
C ALA A 12 -17.18 -12.96 8.76
N LYS A 13 -18.17 -13.59 9.40
CA LYS A 13 -19.29 -12.88 10.02
C LYS A 13 -18.85 -12.06 11.23
N LEU A 14 -17.93 -12.57 12.04
CA LEU A 14 -17.41 -11.87 13.23
C LEU A 14 -16.57 -10.64 12.85
N LEU A 15 -15.77 -10.74 11.79
CA LEU A 15 -14.86 -9.69 11.34
C LEU A 15 -15.49 -8.74 10.29
N GLY A 16 -16.74 -8.99 9.87
CA GLY A 16 -17.42 -8.17 8.86
C GLY A 16 -16.75 -8.18 7.48
N VAL A 17 -16.06 -9.27 7.13
CA VAL A 17 -15.34 -9.42 5.86
C VAL A 17 -15.83 -10.65 5.10
N SER A 18 -15.67 -10.65 3.77
CA SER A 18 -16.05 -11.81 2.95
C SER A 18 -15.22 -13.05 3.31
N SER A 19 -15.85 -14.24 3.29
CA SER A 19 -15.17 -15.53 3.43
C SER A 19 -14.02 -15.69 2.42
N SER A 20 -14.16 -15.13 1.21
CA SER A 20 -13.11 -15.11 0.19
C SER A 20 -11.90 -14.27 0.60
N THR A 21 -12.14 -13.17 1.32
CA THR A 21 -11.08 -12.31 1.88
C THR A 21 -10.35 -13.02 3.00
N ILE A 22 -11.06 -13.76 3.85
CA ILE A 22 -10.44 -14.60 4.88
C ILE A 22 -9.66 -15.74 4.25
N PHE A 23 -10.23 -16.44 3.26
CA PHE A 23 -9.53 -17.53 2.59
C PHE A 23 -8.25 -17.04 1.92
N ARG A 24 -8.29 -15.91 1.21
CA ARG A 24 -7.09 -15.28 0.65
C ARG A 24 -6.07 -14.90 1.72
N ARG A 25 -6.50 -14.41 2.89
CA ARG A 25 -5.60 -13.98 3.96
C ARG A 25 -5.02 -15.15 4.74
N MET A 26 -5.79 -16.21 4.97
CA MET A 26 -5.30 -17.46 5.56
C MET A 26 -4.39 -18.24 4.60
N THR A 27 -4.57 -18.10 3.29
CA THR A 27 -3.69 -18.71 2.27
C THR A 27 -2.56 -17.77 1.81
N CYS A 28 -2.49 -16.54 2.33
CA CYS A 28 -1.39 -15.63 2.06
C CYS A 28 -0.21 -15.98 2.99
N PRO A 29 0.93 -16.46 2.46
CA PRO A 29 2.09 -16.79 3.29
C PRO A 29 2.72 -15.58 4.00
N LEU A 30 2.29 -14.36 3.68
CA LEU A 30 2.82 -13.11 4.24
C LEU A 30 2.54 -12.89 5.73
N LEU A 31 1.65 -13.67 6.34
CA LEU A 31 1.37 -13.62 7.78
C LEU A 31 2.29 -14.50 8.61
N ASP A 32 2.82 -15.57 8.00
CA ASP A 32 3.49 -16.66 8.72
C ASP A 32 4.92 -16.91 8.22
N THR A 33 5.47 -16.04 7.36
CA THR A 33 6.89 -16.10 6.95
C THR A 33 7.85 -16.06 8.14
N GLU A 34 7.40 -15.54 9.29
CA GLU A 34 8.16 -15.57 10.54
C GLU A 34 8.34 -17.00 11.07
N TRP A 35 7.32 -17.84 11.00
CA TRP A 35 7.38 -19.24 11.45
C TRP A 35 8.16 -20.12 10.48
N ASP A 36 7.94 -19.94 9.18
CA ASP A 36 8.75 -20.59 8.16
C ASP A 36 10.22 -20.19 8.33
N GLY A 37 10.50 -18.89 8.54
CA GLY A 37 11.85 -18.38 8.77
C GLY A 37 12.51 -18.95 10.04
N ARG A 38 11.76 -19.05 11.14
CA ARG A 38 12.25 -19.58 12.42
C ARG A 38 12.47 -21.09 12.40
N LEU A 39 11.59 -21.85 11.75
CA LEU A 39 11.77 -23.29 11.60
C LEU A 39 12.94 -23.58 10.65
N LEU A 40 13.08 -22.80 9.58
CA LEU A 40 14.22 -22.88 8.68
C LEU A 40 15.53 -22.51 9.37
N SER A 41 15.56 -21.53 10.29
CA SER A 41 16.77 -21.21 11.06
C SER A 41 17.16 -22.31 12.05
N ILE A 42 16.20 -23.14 12.47
CA ILE A 42 16.42 -24.35 13.27
C ILE A 42 16.70 -25.57 12.37
N GLY A 43 16.68 -25.41 11.04
CA GLY A 43 16.94 -26.48 10.06
C GLY A 43 15.75 -27.38 9.75
N LEU A 44 14.55 -27.03 10.22
CA LEU A 44 13.32 -27.78 10.02
C LEU A 44 12.53 -27.22 8.84
N ARG A 45 12.37 -28.04 7.79
CA ARG A 45 11.51 -27.71 6.64
C ARG A 45 10.19 -28.44 6.76
N VAL A 46 9.16 -27.74 7.24
CA VAL A 46 7.81 -28.29 7.41
C VAL A 46 6.92 -27.84 6.25
N GLN A 47 5.99 -28.70 5.83
CA GLN A 47 4.97 -28.32 4.85
C GLN A 47 4.01 -27.30 5.43
N TRP A 48 3.68 -26.27 4.67
CA TRP A 48 2.78 -25.18 5.09
C TRP A 48 1.43 -25.69 5.59
N THR A 49 0.85 -26.69 4.93
CA THR A 49 -0.42 -27.33 5.32
C THR A 49 -0.38 -27.88 6.75
N ARG A 50 0.75 -28.46 7.17
CA ARG A 50 0.94 -29.00 8.52
C ARG A 50 1.11 -27.89 9.56
N MET A 51 1.82 -26.82 9.21
CA MET A 51 1.99 -25.67 10.09
C MET A 51 0.65 -24.95 10.31
N ALA A 52 -0.08 -24.65 9.24
CA ALA A 52 -1.41 -24.05 9.30
C ALA A 52 -2.38 -24.90 10.14
N ALA A 53 -2.43 -26.22 9.93
CA ALA A 53 -3.25 -27.13 10.72
C ALA A 53 -2.83 -27.18 12.20
N SER A 54 -1.53 -27.04 12.50
CA SER A 54 -1.04 -26.97 13.87
C SER A 54 -1.40 -25.65 14.54
N MET A 55 -1.24 -24.52 13.85
CA MET A 55 -1.62 -23.21 14.36
C MET A 55 -3.13 -23.11 14.60
N HIS A 56 -3.96 -23.66 13.72
CA HIS A 56 -5.40 -23.72 13.93
C HIS A 56 -5.79 -24.50 15.20
N ARG A 57 -5.03 -25.54 15.55
CA ARG A 57 -5.27 -26.33 16.76
C ARG A 57 -4.74 -25.67 18.04
N VAL A 58 -3.60 -24.99 17.95
CA VAL A 58 -2.87 -24.47 19.12
C VAL A 58 -3.21 -23.01 19.41
N ASP A 59 -3.39 -22.19 18.37
CA ASP A 59 -3.49 -20.73 18.46
C ASP A 59 -4.60 -20.16 17.55
N SER A 60 -5.81 -20.71 17.64
CA SER A 60 -6.98 -20.18 16.90
C SER A 60 -7.27 -18.71 17.25
N ILE A 61 -7.02 -18.31 18.50
CA ILE A 61 -7.20 -16.94 19.00
C ILE A 61 -6.15 -16.00 18.42
N GLY A 62 -4.87 -16.39 18.37
CA GLY A 62 -3.83 -15.59 17.76
C GLY A 62 -3.98 -15.47 16.24
N ILE A 63 -4.54 -16.48 15.57
CA ILE A 63 -4.95 -16.35 14.15
C ILE A 63 -6.03 -15.27 14.02
N LEU A 64 -7.05 -15.29 14.87
CA LEU A 64 -8.11 -14.28 14.86
C LEU A 64 -7.55 -12.87 15.13
N SER A 65 -6.65 -12.74 16.11
CA SER A 65 -5.99 -11.47 16.44
C SER A 65 -5.16 -10.93 15.27
N ARG A 66 -4.42 -11.80 14.55
CA ARG A 66 -3.64 -11.42 13.36
C ARG A 66 -4.54 -11.06 12.18
N LEU A 67 -5.64 -11.77 11.99
CA LEU A 67 -6.63 -11.44 10.96
C LEU A 67 -7.30 -10.10 11.25
N ALA A 68 -7.66 -9.83 12.51
CA ALA A 68 -8.22 -8.56 12.94
C ALA A 68 -7.22 -7.40 12.79
N SER A 69 -5.95 -7.59 13.16
CA SER A 69 -4.92 -6.56 13.01
C SER A 69 -4.62 -6.25 11.54
N LEU A 70 -4.62 -7.26 10.66
CA LEU A 70 -4.51 -7.05 9.22
C LEU A 70 -5.75 -6.43 8.57
N CYS A 71 -6.95 -6.72 9.08
CA CYS A 71 -8.16 -5.98 8.70
C CYS A 71 -7.98 -4.48 8.99
N CYS A 72 -7.23 -4.16 10.05
CA CYS A 72 -6.99 -2.82 10.54
C CYS A 72 -5.60 -2.27 10.19
N VAL A 73 -5.07 -2.54 8.99
CA VAL A 73 -4.05 -1.62 8.43
C VAL A 73 -4.77 -0.32 8.04
N VAL A 74 -5.08 0.48 9.05
CA VAL A 74 -5.64 1.82 8.91
C VAL A 74 -4.56 2.67 8.25
N ARG A 75 -4.67 2.85 6.93
CA ARG A 75 -3.87 3.87 6.25
C ARG A 75 -4.19 5.20 6.92
N ARG A 76 -3.16 5.90 7.39
CA ARG A 76 -3.33 7.19 8.06
C ARG A 76 -4.14 8.13 7.16
N THR A 77 -5.28 8.60 7.67
CA THR A 77 -6.08 9.64 7.00
C THR A 77 -5.57 10.99 7.48
N TYR A 78 -4.64 11.58 6.75
CA TYR A 78 -4.22 12.96 6.97
C TYR A 78 -5.09 13.88 6.11
N SER A 79 -5.71 14.87 6.75
CA SER A 79 -6.39 15.97 6.07
C SER A 79 -5.45 17.17 6.02
N VAL A 80 -5.24 17.71 4.83
CA VAL A 80 -4.35 18.85 4.59
C VAL A 80 -5.19 20.10 4.29
N ARG A 81 -4.67 21.29 4.63
CA ARG A 81 -5.43 22.56 4.50
C ARG A 81 -5.79 22.95 3.06
N GLY A 82 -5.10 22.42 2.05
CA GLY A 82 -5.38 22.76 0.66
C GLY A 82 -4.49 22.06 -0.36
N PRO A 83 -4.76 22.25 -1.67
CA PRO A 83 -3.99 21.63 -2.75
C PRO A 83 -2.52 22.07 -2.72
N LEU A 84 -1.60 21.16 -3.06
CA LEU A 84 -0.15 21.38 -3.10
C LEU A 84 0.51 21.68 -1.74
N SER A 85 -0.22 21.56 -0.62
CA SER A 85 0.35 21.74 0.72
C SER A 85 1.16 20.53 1.20
N LEU A 86 0.88 19.34 0.66
CA LEU A 86 1.59 18.10 0.93
C LEU A 86 1.61 17.28 -0.35
N VAL A 87 2.78 16.74 -0.72
CA VAL A 87 2.91 15.81 -1.85
C VAL A 87 3.45 14.50 -1.31
N HIS A 88 2.74 13.41 -1.56
CA HIS A 88 3.25 12.06 -1.31
C HIS A 88 4.12 11.64 -2.47
N VAL A 89 5.40 11.43 -2.19
CA VAL A 89 6.34 10.86 -3.14
C VAL A 89 6.58 9.40 -2.74
N ASP A 90 6.35 8.48 -3.67
CA ASP A 90 6.56 7.06 -3.46
C ASP A 90 7.33 6.45 -4.63
N THR A 91 8.16 5.45 -4.32
CA THR A 91 8.97 4.72 -5.29
C THR A 91 8.55 3.27 -5.33
N ASN A 92 8.00 2.83 -6.46
CA ASN A 92 7.58 1.46 -6.65
C ASN A 92 8.73 0.63 -7.25
N HIS A 93 9.23 -0.30 -6.43
CA HIS A 93 10.35 -1.19 -6.76
C HIS A 93 9.91 -2.58 -7.25
N LYS A 94 8.63 -2.81 -7.57
CA LYS A 94 8.15 -4.14 -8.02
C LYS A 94 8.84 -4.63 -9.30
N LEU A 95 9.29 -3.70 -10.15
CA LEU A 95 9.96 -3.99 -11.42
C LEU A 95 11.49 -3.86 -11.33
N ILE A 96 12.07 -3.82 -10.12
CA ILE A 96 13.53 -3.69 -9.95
C ILE A 96 14.30 -4.83 -10.61
N ARG A 97 13.70 -6.02 -10.75
CA ARG A 97 14.27 -7.17 -11.48
C ARG A 97 14.53 -6.89 -12.97
N TYR A 98 13.78 -5.97 -13.56
CA TYR A 98 13.96 -5.51 -14.95
C TYR A 98 14.75 -4.20 -15.01
N ASN A 99 15.37 -3.79 -13.91
CA ASN A 99 16.03 -2.50 -13.75
C ASN A 99 15.09 -1.31 -14.05
N ILE A 100 13.83 -1.40 -13.62
CA ILE A 100 12.83 -0.34 -13.77
C ILE A 100 12.32 0.03 -12.37
N VAL A 101 12.45 1.31 -12.02
CA VAL A 101 11.91 1.92 -10.81
C VAL A 101 10.91 2.99 -11.22
N LEU A 102 9.70 2.91 -10.69
CA LEU A 102 8.65 3.89 -10.95
C LEU A 102 8.63 4.92 -9.81
N PHE A 103 8.77 6.19 -10.16
CA PHE A 103 8.67 7.33 -9.26
C PHE A 103 7.32 8.00 -9.45
N GLY A 104 6.55 8.11 -8.38
CA GLY A 104 5.24 8.76 -8.41
C GLY A 104 5.13 9.83 -7.35
N GLY A 105 4.51 10.95 -7.71
CA GLY A 105 4.12 12.01 -6.78
C GLY A 105 2.62 12.24 -6.84
N VAL A 106 1.94 12.27 -5.69
CA VAL A 106 0.49 12.49 -5.58
C VAL A 106 0.21 13.63 -4.61
N ASP A 107 -0.69 14.54 -4.98
CA ASP A 107 -1.15 15.62 -4.10
C ASP A 107 -1.93 15.03 -2.90
N GLY A 108 -1.52 15.40 -1.69
CA GLY A 108 -2.10 14.92 -0.45
C GLY A 108 -3.55 15.34 -0.25
N TYR A 109 -3.95 16.49 -0.81
CA TYR A 109 -5.31 17.02 -0.70
C TYR A 109 -6.24 16.43 -1.76
N SER A 110 -5.95 16.67 -3.04
CA SER A 110 -6.84 16.25 -4.15
C SER A 110 -6.64 14.81 -4.62
N ARG A 111 -5.58 14.12 -4.16
CA ARG A 111 -5.14 12.81 -4.68
C ARG A 111 -4.80 12.83 -6.17
N LYS A 112 -4.61 14.01 -6.76
CA LYS A 112 -4.18 14.17 -8.15
C LYS A 112 -2.73 13.72 -8.32
N VAL A 113 -2.48 12.90 -9.32
CA VAL A 113 -1.11 12.51 -9.70
C VAL A 113 -0.39 13.73 -10.26
N MET A 114 0.71 14.11 -9.62
CA MET A 114 1.56 15.23 -10.01
C MET A 114 2.57 14.82 -11.06
N TYR A 115 3.15 13.62 -10.91
CA TYR A 115 4.03 13.01 -11.89
C TYR A 115 4.09 11.50 -11.71
N LEU A 116 4.40 10.80 -12.79
CA LEU A 116 4.68 9.38 -12.81
C LEU A 116 5.74 9.13 -13.87
N SER A 117 6.97 8.81 -13.44
CA SER A 117 8.12 8.64 -14.32
C SER A 117 8.85 7.35 -14.01
N ALA A 118 9.40 6.70 -15.03
CA ALA A 118 10.24 5.52 -14.88
C ALA A 118 11.72 5.90 -14.94
N SER A 119 12.56 5.23 -14.16
CA SER A 119 14.00 5.32 -14.28
C SER A 119 14.66 3.96 -14.07
N THR A 120 15.90 3.84 -14.55
CA THR A 120 16.74 2.66 -14.38
C THR A 120 17.60 2.71 -13.12
N ASN A 121 17.46 3.74 -12.31
CA ASN A 121 18.19 3.88 -11.07
C ASN A 121 17.26 4.39 -9.96
N ASN A 122 17.62 4.09 -8.71
CA ASN A 122 16.90 4.54 -7.51
C ASN A 122 17.57 5.76 -6.85
N ARG A 123 18.32 6.57 -7.60
CA ARG A 123 19.07 7.69 -7.03
C ARG A 123 18.12 8.80 -6.59
N ALA A 124 18.41 9.38 -5.42
CA ALA A 124 17.67 10.54 -4.90
C ALA A 124 17.73 11.74 -5.85
N SER A 125 18.85 11.92 -6.56
CA SER A 125 19.01 12.98 -7.58
C SER A 125 17.98 12.88 -8.70
N THR A 126 17.67 11.66 -9.13
CA THR A 126 16.72 11.39 -10.21
C THR A 126 15.29 11.59 -9.73
N ALA A 127 14.97 11.15 -8.51
CA ALA A 127 13.70 11.46 -7.86
C ALA A 127 13.46 12.98 -7.73
N TYR A 128 14.50 13.72 -7.30
CA TYR A 128 14.45 15.17 -7.17
C TYR A 128 14.28 15.87 -8.52
N GLY A 129 14.94 15.39 -9.58
CA GLY A 129 14.77 15.88 -10.94
C GLY A 129 13.32 15.78 -11.42
N PHE A 130 12.69 14.61 -11.25
CA PHE A 130 11.28 14.43 -11.59
C PHE A 130 10.35 15.33 -10.77
N PHE A 131 10.66 15.52 -9.49
CA PHE A 131 9.89 16.43 -8.64
C PHE A 131 9.97 17.89 -9.12
N LEU A 132 11.17 18.37 -9.47
CA LEU A 132 11.36 19.73 -10.00
C LEU A 132 10.62 19.93 -11.32
N GLU A 133 10.70 18.96 -12.23
CA GLU A 133 9.98 18.99 -13.51
C GLU A 133 8.45 19.01 -13.31
N ALA A 134 7.96 18.23 -12.36
CA ALA A 134 6.55 18.22 -12.01
C ALA A 134 6.09 19.56 -11.42
N LYS A 135 6.92 20.16 -10.55
CA LYS A 135 6.67 21.47 -9.95
C LYS A 135 6.59 22.55 -11.02
N THR A 136 7.52 22.59 -11.98
CA THR A 136 7.49 23.60 -13.04
C THR A 136 6.24 23.45 -13.92
N LYS A 137 5.86 22.23 -14.30
CA LYS A 137 4.65 21.97 -15.09
C LYS A 137 3.36 22.33 -14.34
N THR A 138 3.22 21.85 -13.11
CA THR A 138 1.98 22.00 -12.32
C THR A 138 1.79 23.43 -11.83
N TRP A 139 2.85 24.06 -11.32
CA TRP A 139 2.77 25.42 -10.78
C TRP A 139 2.62 26.46 -11.88
N SER A 140 3.21 26.24 -13.07
CA SER A 140 2.97 27.11 -14.22
C SER A 140 1.51 27.02 -14.68
N ALA A 141 0.90 25.83 -14.66
CA ALA A 141 -0.54 25.69 -14.94
C ALA A 141 -1.42 26.41 -13.89
N PHE A 142 -1.00 26.46 -12.62
CA PHE A 142 -1.70 27.21 -11.57
C PHE A 142 -1.55 28.74 -11.73
N LYS A 143 -0.40 29.21 -12.23
CA LYS A 143 -0.10 30.63 -12.45
C LYS A 143 -0.77 31.21 -13.72
N VAL A 144 -1.38 30.39 -14.57
CA VAL A 144 -1.94 30.79 -15.89
C VAL A 144 -3.48 30.93 -15.89
N ASN A 145 -4.16 30.83 -14.75
CA ASN A 145 -5.60 31.18 -14.65
C ASN A 145 -5.87 32.63 -14.18
N SER A 146 -5.04 33.60 -14.58
CA SER A 146 -5.49 35.00 -14.67
C SER A 146 -6.13 35.19 -16.04
N GLN A 147 -7.47 35.18 -16.10
CA GLN A 147 -8.18 35.59 -17.30
C GLN A 147 -7.88 37.07 -17.59
N LYS A 148 -6.99 37.36 -18.54
CA LYS A 148 -7.04 38.64 -19.23
C LYS A 148 -8.18 38.58 -20.24
N LYS A 149 -9.35 39.06 -19.84
CA LYS A 149 -10.43 39.39 -20.77
C LYS A 149 -9.99 40.65 -21.53
N ALA A 150 -9.32 40.48 -22.66
CA ALA A 150 -9.10 41.58 -23.59
C ALA A 150 -10.43 41.86 -24.27
N HIS A 151 -11.11 42.92 -23.84
CA HIS A 151 -12.24 43.47 -24.55
C HIS A 151 -11.66 44.27 -25.72
N SER A 152 -11.67 43.69 -26.93
CA SER A 152 -11.55 44.49 -28.15
C SER A 152 -12.79 45.37 -28.24
N LEU A 153 -12.60 46.67 -28.12
CA LEU A 153 -13.49 47.64 -28.75
C LEU A 153 -12.75 48.10 -30.00
N GLU A 154 -13.29 47.70 -31.15
CA GLU A 154 -12.98 48.26 -32.47
C GLU A 154 -13.40 49.74 -32.51
N ASN A 155 -12.58 50.52 -33.22
CA ASN A 155 -12.84 51.80 -33.90
C ASN A 155 -13.45 52.97 -33.12
#